data_AF-A0AAD0AKZ4-F1
#
_entry.id   AF-A0AAD0AKZ4-F1
#
_cell.length_a   1.000
_cell.length_b   1.000
_cell.length_c   1.000
_cell.angle_alpha   90.00
_cell.angle_beta   90.00
_cell.angle_gamma   90.00
#
_symmetry.space_group_name_H-M   'P 1'
#
loop_
_entity.id
_entity.type
_entity.pdbx_description
1 polymer ?
#
loop_
_entity_poly.entity_id
_entity_poly.type
_entity_poly.pdbx_seq_one_letter_code
_entity_poly.pdbx_strand_id
1 'polypeptide(L)'
;MVLHKKNNKKIKLVDSKIEEYPIFCFKYLTTNKDYSFKYFQNDKDLQYSKAIILDDIIKLQGKTWLTLGMESKKTGFETIAYNQLNFRPANLDLSSDTKLIVFRINSQSWRLIGYKSDNFKGVLHVIGFDFNYSAYKH
;
A
#
# COMPACT_ATOMS: atom_id res chain seq x y z
N MET A 1 3.76 -49.29 41.70
CA MET A 1 3.76 -48.71 40.34
C MET A 1 3.32 -47.26 40.46
N VAL A 2 4.23 -46.30 40.38
CA VAL A 2 3.94 -44.87 40.59
C VAL A 2 3.53 -44.24 39.25
N LEU A 3 2.27 -43.84 39.14
CA LEU A 3 1.75 -43.14 37.96
C LEU A 3 2.23 -41.69 37.98
N HIS A 4 3.19 -41.35 37.11
CA HIS A 4 3.58 -39.96 36.89
C HIS A 4 2.43 -39.20 36.22
N LYS A 5 1.89 -38.20 36.92
CA LYS A 5 0.91 -37.25 36.39
C LYS A 5 1.53 -36.52 35.20
N LYS A 6 0.98 -36.71 34.00
CA LYS A 6 1.34 -35.93 32.81
C LYS A 6 1.06 -34.46 33.11
N ASN A 7 2.13 -33.67 33.17
CA ASN A 7 2.05 -32.23 33.33
C ASN A 7 1.49 -31.65 32.03
N ASN A 8 0.17 -31.42 31.97
CA ASN A 8 -0.45 -30.66 30.88
C ASN A 8 -0.07 -29.19 31.04
N LYS A 9 1.17 -28.84 30.68
CA LYS A 9 1.54 -27.45 30.45
C LYS A 9 0.64 -26.95 29.33
N LYS A 10 -0.36 -26.13 29.67
CA LYS A 10 -1.03 -25.27 28.69
C LYS A 10 0.07 -24.42 28.06
N ILE A 11 0.43 -24.75 26.82
CA ILE A 11 1.25 -23.88 25.99
C ILE A 11 0.38 -22.64 25.80
N LYS A 12 0.70 -21.54 26.48
CA LYS A 12 0.22 -20.24 26.04
C LYS A 12 0.80 -20.08 24.65
N LEU A 13 -0.06 -20.07 23.62
CA LEU A 13 0.30 -19.50 22.34
C LEU A 13 0.83 -18.11 22.70
N VAL A 14 2.14 -17.92 22.57
CA VAL A 14 2.69 -16.59 22.50
C VAL A 14 1.95 -15.98 21.33
N ASP A 15 1.14 -14.95 21.55
CA ASP A 15 0.70 -14.08 20.48
C ASP A 15 1.98 -13.53 19.85
N SER A 16 2.59 -14.30 18.94
CA SER A 16 3.61 -13.80 18.05
C SER A 16 2.89 -12.70 17.31
N LYS A 17 3.18 -11.44 17.64
CA LYS A 17 2.69 -10.29 16.88
C LYS A 17 3.00 -10.60 15.43
N ILE A 18 1.98 -10.97 14.65
CA ILE A 18 2.14 -11.23 13.24
C ILE A 18 2.51 -9.87 12.65
N GLU A 19 3.75 -9.73 12.23
CA GLU A 19 4.22 -8.54 11.55
C GLU A 19 3.58 -8.51 10.17
N GLU A 20 2.59 -7.62 10.00
CA GLU A 20 1.92 -7.44 8.72
C GLU A 20 2.70 -6.45 7.86
N TYR A 21 3.45 -6.98 6.90
CA TYR A 21 4.14 -6.20 5.87
C TYR A 21 3.20 -5.88 4.70
N PRO A 22 3.37 -4.73 4.02
CA PRO A 22 2.56 -4.39 2.87
C PRO A 22 2.89 -5.30 1.69
N ILE A 23 1.84 -5.82 1.05
CA ILE A 23 1.90 -6.56 -0.22
C ILE A 23 1.22 -5.70 -1.28
N PHE A 24 1.97 -5.27 -2.29
CA PHE A 24 1.45 -4.40 -3.33
C PHE A 24 0.79 -5.22 -4.45
N CYS A 25 -0.51 -5.03 -4.64
CA CYS A 25 -1.32 -5.73 -5.63
C CYS A 25 -1.81 -4.76 -6.70
N PHE A 26 -1.40 -4.96 -7.96
CA PHE A 26 -1.73 -4.06 -9.08
C PHE A 26 -3.01 -4.46 -9.85
N LYS A 27 -3.81 -5.39 -9.33
CA LYS A 27 -5.00 -5.92 -10.01
C LYS A 27 -6.01 -4.83 -10.42
N TYR A 28 -6.14 -3.78 -9.61
CA TYR A 28 -7.15 -2.73 -9.77
C TYR A 28 -6.57 -1.40 -10.27
N LEU A 29 -5.38 -1.43 -10.87
CA LEU A 29 -4.74 -0.24 -11.43
C LEU A 29 -5.67 0.44 -12.44
N THR A 30 -5.84 1.75 -12.30
CA THR A 30 -6.72 2.56 -13.15
C THR A 30 -6.35 2.45 -14.63
N THR A 31 -7.37 2.54 -15.49
CA THR A 31 -7.19 2.68 -16.94
C THR A 31 -6.98 4.14 -17.37
N ASN A 32 -7.14 5.10 -16.45
CA ASN A 32 -6.85 6.50 -16.72
C ASN A 32 -5.35 6.69 -16.97
N LYS A 33 -5.00 7.22 -18.14
CA LYS A 33 -3.61 7.40 -18.56
C LYS A 33 -2.83 8.37 -17.67
N ASP A 34 -3.51 9.39 -17.12
CA ASP A 34 -2.85 10.45 -16.36
C ASP A 34 -2.40 9.96 -14.97
N TYR A 35 -2.99 8.86 -14.50
CA TYR A 35 -2.74 8.26 -13.18
C TYR A 35 -2.21 6.82 -13.25
N SER A 36 -1.62 6.45 -14.39
CA SER A 36 -1.00 5.15 -14.62
C SER A 36 0.32 5.33 -15.35
N PHE A 37 1.06 4.24 -15.55
CA PHE A 37 2.31 4.26 -16.32
C PHE A 37 2.18 4.82 -17.75
N LYS A 38 0.95 4.88 -18.30
CA LYS A 38 0.67 5.52 -19.58
C LYS A 38 0.82 7.04 -19.57
N TYR A 39 1.06 7.65 -18.40
CA TYR A 39 1.43 9.05 -18.26
C TYR A 39 2.71 9.39 -19.04
N PHE A 40 3.69 8.48 -18.99
CA PHE A 40 4.95 8.64 -19.71
C PHE A 40 4.76 8.27 -21.17
N GLN A 41 4.99 9.25 -22.05
CA GLN A 41 4.80 9.08 -23.50
C GLN A 41 5.99 8.43 -24.22
N ASN A 42 7.18 8.45 -23.60
CA ASN A 42 8.38 7.83 -24.14
C ASN A 42 8.85 6.67 -23.25
N ASP A 43 9.47 5.67 -23.87
CA ASP A 43 9.87 4.44 -23.18
C ASP A 43 10.99 4.69 -22.16
N LYS A 44 11.92 5.60 -22.43
CA LYS A 44 13.02 5.90 -21.51
C LYS A 44 12.52 6.37 -20.15
N ASP A 45 11.61 7.34 -20.13
CA ASP A 45 11.04 7.88 -18.89
C ASP A 45 10.12 6.86 -18.21
N LEU A 46 9.42 6.03 -19.00
CA LEU A 46 8.63 4.92 -18.49
C LEU A 46 9.49 3.88 -17.76
N GLN A 47 10.60 3.44 -18.35
CA GLN A 47 11.48 2.47 -17.70
C GLN A 47 12.17 3.08 -16.47
N TYR A 48 12.60 4.33 -16.57
CA TYR A 48 13.21 5.05 -15.45
C TYR A 48 12.24 5.20 -14.26
N SER A 49 10.99 5.60 -14.52
CA SER A 49 9.96 5.72 -13.48
C SER A 49 9.61 4.37 -12.84
N LYS A 50 9.51 3.29 -13.61
CA LYS A 50 9.31 1.92 -13.08
C LYS A 50 10.43 1.51 -12.12
N ALA A 51 11.68 1.78 -12.47
CA ALA A 51 12.82 1.48 -11.61
C ALA A 51 12.73 2.23 -10.27
N ILE A 52 12.48 3.54 -10.31
CA ILE A 52 12.29 4.36 -9.11
C ILE A 52 11.14 3.83 -8.23
N ILE A 53 10.00 3.55 -8.83
CA ILE A 53 8.82 3.06 -8.10
C ILE A 53 9.10 1.69 -7.47
N LEU A 54 9.80 0.80 -8.18
CA LEU A 54 10.18 -0.51 -7.65
C LEU A 54 11.11 -0.37 -6.44
N ASP A 55 12.12 0.50 -6.51
CA ASP A 55 13.03 0.76 -5.39
C ASP A 55 12.27 1.27 -4.17
N ASP A 56 11.31 2.18 -4.36
CA ASP A 56 10.50 2.70 -3.26
C ASP A 56 9.51 1.66 -2.71
N ILE A 57 8.91 0.83 -3.55
CA ILE A 57 8.10 -0.32 -3.11
C ILE A 57 8.93 -1.26 -2.24
N ILE A 58 10.15 -1.62 -2.65
CA ILE A 58 11.04 -2.49 -1.87
C ILE A 58 11.33 -1.89 -0.50
N LYS A 59 11.64 -0.58 -0.43
CA LYS A 59 11.85 0.12 0.84
C LYS A 59 10.61 0.09 1.74
N LEU A 60 9.42 0.30 1.16
CA LEU A 60 8.16 0.26 1.90
C LEU A 60 7.83 -1.15 2.40
N GLN A 61 8.08 -2.19 1.58
CA GLN A 61 7.90 -3.60 1.96
C GLN A 61 8.86 -4.06 3.06
N GLY A 62 10.00 -3.37 3.24
CA GLY A 62 10.90 -3.63 4.36
C GLY A 62 10.36 -3.21 5.73
N LYS A 63 9.20 -2.56 5.80
CA LYS A 63 8.58 -2.05 7.03
C LYS A 63 7.19 -2.64 7.23
N THR A 64 6.80 -2.87 8.47
CA THR A 64 5.43 -3.30 8.80
C THR A 64 4.43 -2.16 8.59
N TRP A 65 3.15 -2.49 8.41
CA TRP A 65 2.07 -1.50 8.40
C TRP A 65 2.05 -0.61 9.65
N LEU A 66 2.36 -1.19 10.82
CA LEU A 66 2.43 -0.45 12.08
C LEU A 66 3.56 0.58 12.03
N THR A 67 4.76 0.17 11.63
CA THR A 67 5.91 1.07 11.48
C THR A 67 5.60 2.20 10.49
N LEU A 68 5.05 1.86 9.32
CA LEU A 68 4.68 2.85 8.30
C LEU A 68 3.60 3.83 8.78
N GLY A 69 2.63 3.36 9.59
CA GLY A 69 1.58 4.21 10.14
C GLY A 69 2.01 5.12 11.29
N MET A 70 3.13 4.80 11.96
CA MET A 70 3.74 5.65 12.99
C MET A 70 4.69 6.70 12.43
N GLU A 71 5.15 6.50 11.20
CA GLU A 71 6.07 7.41 10.53
C GLU A 71 5.38 8.68 10.01
N SER A 72 6.17 9.74 9.82
CA SER A 72 5.68 10.96 9.19
C SER A 72 5.20 10.69 7.77
N LYS A 73 4.35 11.56 7.21
CA LYS A 73 3.88 11.46 5.81
C LYS A 73 5.01 11.40 4.76
N LYS A 74 6.21 11.86 5.11
CA LYS A 74 7.40 11.85 4.23
C LYS A 74 8.01 10.45 4.09
N THR A 75 7.90 9.62 5.13
CA THR A 75 8.58 8.31 5.19
C THR A 75 7.62 7.13 5.38
N GLY A 76 6.42 7.39 5.91
CA GLY A 76 5.27 6.52 6.00
C GLY A 76 4.21 6.84 4.94
N PHE A 77 2.94 6.89 5.33
CA PHE A 77 1.83 7.23 4.44
C PHE A 77 0.88 8.28 5.02
N GLU A 78 0.09 8.89 4.15
CA GLU A 78 -1.09 9.66 4.52
C GLU A 78 -2.37 8.96 4.05
N THR A 79 -3.52 9.41 4.55
CA THR A 79 -4.82 8.88 4.13
C THR A 79 -5.71 9.97 3.57
N ILE A 80 -6.45 9.63 2.52
CA ILE A 80 -7.50 10.48 1.93
C ILE A 80 -8.79 9.66 1.80
N ALA A 81 -9.94 10.32 1.73
CA ALA A 81 -11.20 9.66 1.38
C ALA A 81 -11.29 9.46 -0.14
N TYR A 82 -11.91 8.36 -0.58
CA TYR A 82 -12.03 8.03 -2.00
C TYR A 82 -12.74 9.11 -2.82
N ASN A 83 -13.72 9.81 -2.24
CA ASN A 83 -14.40 10.93 -2.88
C ASN A 83 -13.51 12.15 -3.18
N GLN A 84 -12.29 12.21 -2.64
CA GLN A 84 -11.32 13.26 -2.94
C GLN A 84 -10.48 12.94 -4.19
N LEU A 85 -10.57 11.70 -4.70
CA LEU A 85 -9.77 11.21 -5.81
C LEU A 85 -10.37 11.63 -7.16
N ASN A 86 -9.52 12.13 -8.06
CA ASN A 86 -9.90 12.61 -9.39
C ASN A 86 -9.91 11.50 -10.46
N PHE A 87 -9.74 10.24 -10.07
CA PHE A 87 -9.81 9.08 -10.95
C PHE A 87 -10.46 7.89 -10.26
N ARG A 88 -10.75 6.85 -11.04
CA ARG A 88 -11.36 5.61 -10.56
C ARG A 88 -10.43 4.42 -10.78
N PRO A 89 -10.34 3.46 -9.84
CA PRO A 89 -9.70 2.17 -10.08
C PRO A 89 -10.40 1.39 -11.18
N ALA A 90 -9.72 0.39 -11.75
CA ALA A 90 -10.35 -0.55 -12.67
C ALA A 90 -11.02 -1.68 -11.88
N ASN A 91 -12.27 -2.03 -12.23
CA ASN A 91 -12.99 -3.20 -11.70
C ASN A 91 -13.04 -3.28 -10.16
N LEU A 92 -13.14 -2.13 -9.49
CA LEU A 92 -13.23 -2.02 -8.04
C LEU A 92 -14.21 -0.89 -7.68
N ASP A 93 -15.29 -1.23 -7.00
CA ASP A 93 -16.24 -0.26 -6.48
C ASP A 93 -15.97 -0.02 -4.99
N LEU A 94 -15.75 1.24 -4.63
CA LEU A 94 -15.49 1.68 -3.26
C LEU A 94 -16.55 2.70 -2.83
N SER A 95 -16.90 2.71 -1.55
CA SER A 95 -17.76 3.76 -1.00
C SER A 95 -17.03 5.11 -0.98
N SER A 96 -17.78 6.20 -1.07
CA SER A 96 -17.23 7.57 -1.12
C SER A 96 -16.30 7.90 0.06
N ASP A 97 -16.57 7.36 1.23
CA ASP A 97 -15.82 7.58 2.48
C ASP A 97 -14.68 6.57 2.70
N THR A 98 -14.50 5.61 1.79
CA THR A 98 -13.44 4.61 1.89
C THR A 98 -12.07 5.31 2.02
N LYS A 99 -11.30 4.91 3.03
CA LYS A 99 -9.94 5.44 3.26
C LYS A 99 -8.96 4.83 2.27
N LEU A 100 -8.27 5.68 1.54
CA LEU A 100 -7.14 5.33 0.70
C LEU A 100 -5.84 5.62 1.44
N ILE A 101 -4.83 4.81 1.19
CA ILE A 101 -3.45 4.99 1.62
C ILE A 101 -2.66 5.64 0.48
N VAL A 102 -1.90 6.67 0.83
CA VAL A 102 -1.07 7.43 -0.10
C VAL A 102 0.37 7.43 0.39
N PHE A 103 1.25 6.79 -0.38
CA PHE A 103 2.69 6.86 -0.18
C PHE A 103 3.29 7.97 -1.03
N ARG A 104 4.17 8.78 -0.43
CA ARG A 104 5.00 9.76 -1.14
C ARG A 104 6.27 9.07 -1.61
N ILE A 105 6.43 8.92 -2.92
CA ILE A 105 7.56 8.23 -3.54
C ILE A 105 8.37 9.19 -4.42
N ASN A 106 9.51 8.73 -4.93
CA ASN A 106 10.46 9.50 -5.71
C ASN A 106 10.86 10.81 -5.01
N SER A 107 11.42 10.72 -3.81
CA SER A 107 11.77 11.89 -2.99
C SER A 107 10.59 12.85 -2.76
N GLN A 108 9.40 12.28 -2.57
CA GLN A 108 8.11 12.99 -2.42
C GLN A 108 7.59 13.67 -3.68
N SER A 109 8.18 13.46 -4.86
CA SER A 109 7.67 14.07 -6.10
C SER A 109 6.42 13.39 -6.66
N TRP A 110 6.18 12.12 -6.31
CA TRP A 110 5.06 11.33 -6.85
C TRP A 110 4.23 10.68 -5.74
N ARG A 111 3.03 10.19 -6.06
CA ARG A 111 2.19 9.41 -5.14
C ARG A 111 1.92 8.02 -5.67
N LEU A 112 2.01 7.03 -4.79
CA LEU A 112 1.40 5.71 -4.99
C LEU A 112 0.15 5.67 -4.13
N ILE A 113 -0.99 5.44 -4.77
CA ILE A 113 -2.29 5.47 -4.12
C ILE A 113 -2.89 4.07 -4.15
N GLY A 114 -3.37 3.61 -3.00
CA GLY A 114 -3.97 2.29 -2.87
C GLY A 114 -5.05 2.21 -1.82
N TYR A 115 -5.87 1.16 -1.91
CA TYR A 115 -6.86 0.79 -0.91
C TYR A 115 -6.35 -0.44 -0.16
N LYS A 116 -6.33 -0.38 1.18
CA LYS A 116 -5.92 -1.53 2.00
C LYS A 116 -7.06 -2.54 2.00
N SER A 117 -6.78 -3.79 1.64
CA SER A 117 -7.81 -4.82 1.46
C SER A 117 -8.52 -5.15 2.77
N ASP A 118 -9.85 -5.19 2.75
CA ASP A 118 -10.65 -5.66 3.88
C ASP A 118 -10.48 -7.17 4.13
N ASN A 119 -10.25 -7.94 3.06
CA ASN A 119 -10.15 -9.40 3.12
C ASN A 119 -8.73 -9.89 3.45
N PHE A 120 -7.71 -9.13 3.05
CA PHE A 120 -6.31 -9.54 3.18
C PHE A 120 -5.51 -8.41 3.82
N LYS A 121 -5.36 -8.45 5.15
CA LYS A 121 -4.78 -7.34 5.94
C LYS A 121 -3.38 -6.88 5.50
N GLY A 122 -2.58 -7.75 4.91
CA GLY A 122 -1.27 -7.39 4.35
C GLY A 122 -1.35 -6.65 3.01
N VAL A 123 -2.43 -6.82 2.24
CA VAL A 123 -2.53 -6.38 0.85
C VAL A 123 -2.95 -4.93 0.73
N LEU A 124 -2.17 -4.17 -0.02
CA LEU A 124 -2.57 -2.90 -0.60
C LEU A 124 -2.91 -3.12 -2.07
N HIS A 125 -4.17 -2.89 -2.42
CA HIS A 125 -4.58 -2.78 -3.81
C HIS A 125 -4.15 -1.42 -4.37
N VAL A 126 -3.09 -1.40 -5.17
CA VAL A 126 -2.64 -0.18 -5.86
C VAL A 126 -3.65 0.16 -6.94
N ILE A 127 -4.19 1.37 -6.87
CA ILE A 127 -5.25 1.83 -7.77
C ILE A 127 -4.75 2.87 -8.77
N GLY A 128 -3.64 3.55 -8.49
CA GLY A 128 -3.04 4.50 -9.41
C GLY A 128 -1.80 5.17 -8.85
N PHE A 129 -1.17 5.95 -9.71
CA PHE A 129 -0.01 6.77 -9.41
C PHE A 129 -0.33 8.23 -9.72
N ASP A 130 0.24 9.17 -8.98
CA ASP A 130 0.16 10.59 -9.28
C ASP A 130 1.56 11.12 -9.54
N PHE A 131 1.84 11.49 -10.79
CA PHE A 131 3.15 11.97 -11.21
C PHE A 131 3.27 13.49 -11.21
N ASN A 132 2.15 14.22 -11.06
CA ASN A 132 2.08 15.66 -11.23
C ASN A 132 1.17 16.38 -10.22
N TYR A 133 0.80 15.73 -9.12
CA TYR A 133 0.01 16.31 -8.02
C TYR A 133 -1.41 16.69 -8.40
N SER A 134 -2.02 15.91 -9.30
CA SER A 134 -3.37 16.16 -9.80
C SER A 134 -4.41 15.16 -9.32
N ALA A 135 -4.01 14.09 -8.60
CA ALA A 135 -4.93 13.03 -8.20
C ALA A 135 -5.93 13.46 -7.14
N TYR A 136 -5.60 14.45 -6.30
CA TYR A 136 -6.45 15.02 -5.26
C TYR A 136 -5.92 16.40 -4.86
N LYS A 137 -6.65 17.13 -3.99
CA LYS A 137 -6.18 18.42 -3.46
C LYS A 137 -5.14 18.20 -2.35
N HIS A 138 -3.92 18.71 -2.55
CA HIS A 138 -2.79 18.59 -1.62
C HIS A 138 -2.81 19.59 -0.46
#